data_AF-A0A7J8YVU1-F1
#
_entry.id   AF-A0A7J8YVU1-F1
#
_cell.length_a   1.000
_cell.length_b   1.000
_cell.length_c   1.000
_cell.angle_alpha   90.00
_cell.angle_beta   90.00
_cell.angle_gamma   90.00
#
_symmetry.space_group_name_H-M   'P 1'
#
loop_
_entity.id
_entity.type
_entity.pdbx_description
1 polymer ?
#
loop_
_entity_poly.entity_id
_entity_poly.type
_entity_poly.pdbx_seq_one_letter_code
_entity_poly.pdbx_strand_id
1 'polypeptide(L)'
;MPSSAELRTLGSEDASITAGDFFEALTSSEFYKKTKVRDISGSFRWAPFLALQQSNSFLTMLLLLSKYKMKSIPIVDLGVGNINNIITQSAVIHMLAECTGLQWFESWGTKKLSEIGLPMISRNQLVTVHEDEPVLQAFRLMRKKRVGGVPVVTADGKKAIGNISLRDVQFLLTAPEIYHDYRLITAKNFLLAVKNYLEKHDTRSPMLSGMITCKTNETIKELIQMLDSLKIQRVYVVDDDGNLEGTITLRDIISRLVYEPPGYFGDFFDGVLPLPENCRI
;
A
#
# COMPACT_ATOMS: atom_id res chain seq x y z
N MET A 1 28.00 11.99 -9.16
CA MET A 1 27.43 10.99 -8.22
C MET A 1 27.67 11.53 -6.82
N PRO A 2 26.67 12.03 -6.09
CA PRO A 2 26.85 12.17 -4.66
C PRO A 2 27.00 10.76 -4.10
N SER A 3 28.10 10.53 -3.39
CA SER A 3 28.45 9.18 -2.91
C SER A 3 27.38 8.68 -1.93
N SER A 4 27.23 7.36 -1.78
CA SER A 4 26.33 6.76 -0.79
C SER A 4 26.61 7.19 0.67
N ALA A 5 27.69 7.94 0.92
CA ALA A 5 27.98 8.59 2.19
C ALA A 5 27.08 9.80 2.47
N GLU A 6 26.68 10.59 1.46
CA GLU A 6 25.83 11.78 1.65
C GLU A 6 24.38 11.44 2.05
N LEU A 7 23.90 10.25 1.68
CA LEU A 7 22.60 9.75 2.15
C LEU A 7 22.67 9.16 3.57
N ARG A 8 23.87 8.79 4.05
CA ARG A 8 24.10 8.28 5.41
C ARG A 8 24.30 9.41 6.43
N THR A 9 24.76 10.58 5.99
CA THR A 9 24.96 11.76 6.86
C THR A 9 23.65 12.38 7.37
N LEU A 10 22.51 12.11 6.73
CA LEU A 10 21.19 12.43 7.30
C LEU A 10 20.73 11.44 8.40
N GLY A 11 21.54 10.43 8.71
CA GLY A 11 21.15 9.26 9.47
C GLY A 11 21.63 9.18 10.92
N SER A 12 22.56 9.99 11.42
CA SER A 12 23.07 9.74 12.78
C SER A 12 23.54 10.89 13.68
N GLU A 13 23.54 12.18 13.32
CA GLU A 13 24.00 13.21 14.30
C GLU A 13 23.13 14.47 14.46
N ASP A 14 22.19 14.78 13.55
CA ASP A 14 21.38 16.03 13.65
C ASP A 14 19.92 15.83 14.07
N ALA A 15 19.59 14.72 14.75
CA ALA A 15 18.21 14.46 15.19
C ALA A 15 17.72 15.42 16.31
N SER A 16 18.56 16.33 16.79
CA SER A 16 18.26 17.25 17.90
C SER A 16 17.88 18.68 17.48
N ILE A 17 18.03 19.08 16.21
CA ILE A 17 17.75 20.46 15.77
C ILE A 17 16.84 20.46 14.53
N THR A 18 15.53 20.60 14.76
CA THR A 18 14.54 21.15 13.80
C THR A 18 13.18 21.25 14.50
N ALA A 19 13.16 21.91 15.66
CA ALA A 19 11.94 22.55 16.12
C ALA A 19 11.74 23.76 15.19
N GLY A 20 10.83 23.65 14.22
CA GLY A 20 10.67 24.59 13.11
C GLY A 20 10.64 23.85 11.78
N ASP A 21 9.43 23.75 11.23
CA ASP A 21 9.00 23.26 9.91
C ASP A 21 9.99 22.39 9.08
N PHE A 22 9.91 21.06 9.27
CA PHE A 22 10.63 20.09 8.43
C PHE A 22 10.37 20.29 6.93
N PHE A 23 9.18 20.74 6.53
CA PHE A 23 8.85 20.96 5.12
C PHE A 23 9.52 22.21 4.58
N GLU A 24 9.60 23.28 5.37
CA GLU A 24 10.39 24.46 5.03
C GLU A 24 11.88 24.08 4.90
N ALA A 25 12.41 23.31 5.85
CA ALA A 25 13.79 22.82 5.79
C ALA A 25 14.05 21.91 4.58
N LEU A 26 13.13 20.99 4.26
CA LEU A 26 13.23 20.11 3.11
C LEU A 26 13.18 20.92 1.81
N THR A 27 12.17 21.77 1.62
CA THR A 27 11.95 22.53 0.37
C THR A 27 13.01 23.61 0.14
N SER A 28 13.61 24.15 1.21
CA SER A 28 14.74 25.07 1.14
C SER A 28 16.09 24.39 0.91
N SER A 29 16.21 23.08 1.19
CA SER A 29 17.46 22.33 1.08
C SER A 29 18.00 22.24 -0.35
N GLU A 30 19.34 22.25 -0.47
CA GLU A 30 20.02 22.02 -1.75
C GLU A 30 19.70 20.64 -2.33
N PHE A 31 19.50 19.63 -1.46
CA PHE A 31 19.06 18.30 -1.87
C PHE A 31 17.75 18.36 -2.64
N TYR A 32 16.72 19.02 -2.10
CA TYR A 32 15.42 19.15 -2.76
C TYR A 32 15.51 19.92 -4.07
N LYS A 33 16.31 21.01 -4.11
CA LYS A 33 16.46 21.84 -5.31
C LYS A 33 17.26 21.19 -6.43
N LYS A 34 18.25 20.34 -6.10
CA LYS A 34 19.21 19.79 -7.09
C LYS A 34 18.93 18.35 -7.48
N THR A 35 18.22 17.57 -6.66
CA THR A 35 17.92 16.18 -6.98
C THR A 35 17.06 16.10 -8.23
N LYS A 36 17.53 15.38 -9.25
CA LYS A 36 16.83 15.16 -10.51
C LYS A 36 16.22 13.76 -10.54
N VAL A 37 15.21 13.58 -11.38
CA VAL A 37 14.55 12.26 -11.60
C VAL A 37 15.56 11.16 -11.90
N ARG A 38 16.59 11.45 -12.70
CA ARG A 38 17.67 10.49 -13.04
C ARG A 38 18.46 9.99 -11.83
N ASP A 39 18.51 10.77 -10.75
CA ASP A 39 19.28 10.44 -9.55
C ASP A 39 18.51 9.40 -8.69
N ILE A 40 17.20 9.25 -8.92
CA ILE A 40 16.31 8.30 -8.21
C ILE A 40 15.77 7.21 -9.14
N SER A 41 15.73 7.42 -10.46
CA SER A 41 15.08 6.48 -11.40
C SER A 41 15.63 5.05 -11.34
N GLY A 42 16.91 4.88 -10.99
CA GLY A 42 17.54 3.57 -10.79
C GLY A 42 17.20 2.86 -9.46
N SER A 43 16.51 3.53 -8.52
CA SER A 43 16.15 2.93 -7.23
C SER A 43 14.88 2.07 -7.30
N PHE A 44 14.30 1.89 -8.49
CA PHE A 44 13.10 1.06 -8.65
C PHE A 44 13.46 -0.42 -8.46
N ARG A 45 12.70 -1.11 -7.59
CA ARG A 45 12.97 -2.52 -7.20
C ARG A 45 12.97 -3.50 -8.38
N TRP A 46 12.29 -3.16 -9.45
CA TRP A 46 12.18 -3.98 -10.65
C TRP A 46 12.96 -3.29 -11.76
N ALA A 47 14.25 -3.09 -11.52
CA ALA A 47 15.16 -2.69 -12.57
C ALA A 47 15.65 -3.98 -13.26
N PRO A 48 15.51 -4.04 -14.58
CA PRO A 48 14.88 -3.09 -15.49
C PRO A 48 13.35 -3.19 -15.58
N PHE A 49 12.81 -2.13 -16.17
CA PHE A 49 11.40 -1.77 -16.20
C PHE A 49 10.49 -2.90 -16.72
N LEU A 50 9.62 -3.40 -15.83
CA LEU A 50 8.58 -4.37 -16.17
C LEU A 50 7.28 -3.67 -16.57
N ALA A 51 6.83 -3.90 -17.79
CA ALA A 51 5.58 -3.38 -18.34
C ALA A 51 4.84 -4.47 -19.11
N LEU A 52 3.56 -4.22 -19.40
CA LEU A 52 2.73 -5.07 -20.24
C LEU A 52 2.41 -4.37 -21.56
N GLN A 53 2.10 -5.16 -22.58
CA GLN A 53 1.48 -4.74 -23.83
C GLN A 53 0.00 -5.15 -23.81
N GLN A 54 -0.81 -4.55 -24.68
CA GLN A 54 -2.24 -4.88 -24.78
C GLN A 54 -2.50 -6.34 -25.16
N SER A 55 -1.54 -7.01 -25.79
CA SER A 55 -1.59 -8.42 -26.17
C SER A 55 -1.24 -9.39 -25.04
N ASN A 56 -0.71 -8.92 -23.90
CA ASN A 56 -0.38 -9.82 -22.81
C ASN A 56 -1.63 -10.39 -22.14
N SER A 57 -1.50 -11.62 -21.64
CA SER A 57 -2.63 -12.32 -21.04
C SER A 57 -3.02 -11.75 -19.69
N PHE A 58 -4.27 -11.99 -19.31
CA PHE A 58 -4.78 -11.72 -17.97
C PHE A 58 -3.94 -12.41 -16.88
N LEU A 59 -3.50 -13.67 -17.12
CA LEU A 59 -2.66 -14.41 -16.18
C LEU A 59 -1.32 -13.72 -15.93
N THR A 60 -0.64 -13.22 -16.97
CA THR A 60 0.61 -12.47 -16.82
C THR A 60 0.41 -11.25 -15.92
N MET A 61 -0.65 -10.49 -16.17
CA MET A 61 -1.00 -9.33 -15.36
C MET A 61 -1.26 -9.70 -13.89
N LEU A 62 -2.06 -10.74 -13.63
CA LEU A 62 -2.34 -11.18 -12.27
C LEU A 62 -1.08 -11.69 -11.55
N LEU A 63 -0.19 -12.42 -12.23
CA LEU A 63 1.06 -12.89 -11.66
C LEU A 63 1.96 -11.73 -11.25
N LEU A 64 2.13 -10.74 -12.14
CA LEU A 64 2.92 -9.54 -11.84
C LEU A 64 2.36 -8.76 -10.63
N LEU A 65 1.04 -8.58 -10.57
CA LEU A 65 0.37 -7.86 -9.47
C LEU A 65 0.37 -8.64 -8.15
N SER A 66 0.46 -9.97 -8.19
CA SER A 66 0.42 -10.83 -7.00
C SER A 66 1.80 -11.40 -6.63
N LYS A 67 2.22 -12.47 -7.29
CA LYS A 67 3.45 -13.22 -7.01
C LYS A 67 4.70 -12.33 -7.07
N TYR A 68 4.79 -11.46 -8.08
CA TYR A 68 5.90 -10.51 -8.24
C TYR A 68 5.65 -9.18 -7.53
N LYS A 69 4.58 -9.05 -6.74
CA LYS A 69 4.35 -7.95 -5.79
C LYS A 69 4.40 -6.56 -6.43
N MET A 70 4.06 -6.44 -7.72
CA MET A 70 3.89 -5.14 -8.36
C MET A 70 2.58 -4.51 -7.89
N LYS A 71 2.61 -3.24 -7.50
CA LYS A 71 1.39 -2.50 -7.10
C LYS A 71 0.67 -1.92 -8.30
N SER A 72 1.46 -1.56 -9.31
CA SER A 72 1.02 -0.99 -10.57
C SER A 72 1.93 -1.46 -11.70
N ILE A 73 1.36 -1.63 -12.88
CA ILE A 73 2.08 -2.11 -14.06
C ILE A 73 1.76 -1.16 -15.22
N PRO A 74 2.77 -0.48 -15.80
CA PRO A 74 2.59 0.32 -16.99
C PRO A 74 2.21 -0.53 -18.19
N ILE A 75 1.33 0.01 -19.04
CA ILE A 75 0.97 -0.56 -20.33
C ILE A 75 1.67 0.25 -21.40
N VAL A 76 2.51 -0.39 -22.21
CA VAL A 76 3.34 0.26 -23.22
C VAL A 76 3.01 -0.23 -24.62
N ASP A 77 3.23 0.64 -25.58
CA ASP A 77 3.37 0.28 -26.98
C ASP A 77 4.85 0.34 -27.35
N LEU A 78 5.49 -0.82 -27.43
CA LEU A 78 6.92 -0.95 -27.75
C LEU A 78 7.26 -0.45 -29.17
N GLY A 79 6.29 -0.44 -30.09
CA GLY A 79 6.52 0.05 -31.45
C GLY A 79 6.61 1.58 -31.52
N VAL A 80 5.94 2.28 -30.60
CA VAL A 80 5.83 3.75 -30.60
C VAL A 80 6.63 4.39 -29.46
N GLY A 81 7.05 3.60 -28.45
CA GLY A 81 7.78 4.11 -27.29
C GLY A 81 6.90 4.86 -26.28
N ASN A 82 5.59 4.61 -26.30
CA ASN A 82 4.62 5.32 -25.48
C ASN A 82 4.09 4.47 -24.31
N ILE A 83 3.85 5.11 -23.17
CA ILE A 83 3.08 4.54 -22.07
C ILE A 83 1.61 4.90 -22.30
N ASN A 84 0.79 3.89 -22.57
CA ASN A 84 -0.64 4.05 -22.84
C ASN A 84 -1.44 4.23 -21.55
N ASN A 85 -1.14 3.44 -20.51
CA ASN A 85 -1.89 3.45 -19.26
C ASN A 85 -1.11 2.77 -18.11
N ILE A 86 -1.72 2.66 -16.93
CA ILE A 86 -1.21 1.93 -15.77
C ILE A 86 -2.34 1.07 -15.19
N ILE A 87 -2.07 -0.22 -15.00
CA ILE A 87 -2.98 -1.13 -14.29
C ILE A 87 -2.57 -1.22 -12.82
N THR A 88 -3.55 -1.29 -11.91
CA THR A 88 -3.32 -1.43 -10.46
C THR A 88 -4.04 -2.66 -9.90
N GLN A 89 -3.67 -3.09 -8.69
CA GLN A 89 -4.42 -4.14 -7.98
C GLN A 89 -5.90 -3.76 -7.77
N SER A 90 -6.20 -2.49 -7.50
CA SER A 90 -7.58 -2.01 -7.34
C SER A 90 -8.40 -2.15 -8.62
N ALA A 91 -7.79 -1.97 -9.80
CA ALA A 91 -8.47 -2.18 -11.08
C ALA A 91 -8.90 -3.64 -11.28
N VAL A 92 -8.06 -4.60 -10.86
CA VAL A 92 -8.42 -6.03 -10.90
C VAL A 92 -9.58 -6.32 -9.95
N ILE A 93 -9.56 -5.75 -8.74
CA ILE A 93 -10.64 -5.96 -7.76
C ILE A 93 -11.96 -5.36 -8.25
N HIS A 94 -11.91 -4.19 -8.90
CA HIS A 94 -13.08 -3.59 -9.54
C HIS A 94 -13.64 -4.50 -10.64
N MET A 95 -12.79 -4.99 -11.55
CA MET A 95 -13.19 -5.93 -12.59
C MET A 95 -13.81 -7.21 -12.00
N LEU A 96 -13.26 -7.74 -10.89
CA LEU A 96 -13.84 -8.89 -10.19
C LEU A 96 -15.21 -8.57 -9.59
N ALA A 97 -15.41 -7.36 -9.05
CA ALA A 97 -16.71 -6.93 -8.54
C ALA A 97 -17.77 -6.89 -9.67
N GLU A 98 -17.38 -6.45 -10.87
CA GLU A 98 -18.22 -6.44 -12.08
C GLU A 98 -18.54 -7.84 -12.61
N CYS A 99 -17.80 -8.88 -12.20
CA CYS A 99 -18.09 -10.27 -12.57
C CYS A 99 -19.28 -10.87 -11.79
N THR A 100 -19.95 -10.10 -10.92
CA THR A 100 -21.16 -10.51 -10.23
C THR A 100 -22.21 -11.03 -11.22
N GLY A 101 -22.79 -12.20 -10.94
CA GLY A 101 -23.74 -12.87 -11.83
C GLY A 101 -23.11 -13.88 -12.81
N LEU A 102 -21.80 -13.88 -13.00
CA LEU A 102 -21.13 -14.93 -13.76
C LEU A 102 -21.03 -16.21 -12.94
N GLN A 103 -21.36 -17.37 -13.53
CA GLN A 103 -21.40 -18.63 -12.79
C GLN A 103 -20.10 -18.98 -12.07
N TRP A 104 -18.95 -18.76 -12.72
CA TRP A 104 -17.65 -19.03 -12.10
C TRP A 104 -17.40 -18.13 -10.89
N PHE A 105 -17.83 -16.86 -10.96
CA PHE A 105 -17.66 -15.90 -9.89
C PHE A 105 -18.63 -16.17 -8.74
N GLU A 106 -19.87 -16.57 -9.01
CA GLU A 106 -20.81 -16.96 -7.96
C GLU A 106 -20.35 -18.24 -7.23
N SER A 107 -19.79 -19.21 -7.97
CA SER A 107 -19.26 -20.45 -7.36
C SER A 107 -18.05 -20.19 -6.45
N TRP A 108 -17.20 -19.24 -6.81
CA TRP A 108 -16.03 -18.87 -5.99
C TRP A 108 -16.37 -17.85 -4.91
N GLY A 109 -17.13 -16.82 -5.25
CA GLY A 109 -17.45 -15.66 -4.45
C GLY A 109 -18.36 -15.94 -3.26
N THR A 110 -19.20 -16.98 -3.32
CA THR A 110 -20.07 -17.41 -2.21
C THR A 110 -19.34 -18.20 -1.13
N LYS A 111 -18.09 -18.64 -1.39
CA LYS A 111 -17.28 -19.31 -0.37
C LYS A 111 -16.87 -18.34 0.72
N LYS A 112 -16.79 -18.85 1.94
CA LYS A 112 -16.34 -18.06 3.10
C LYS A 112 -14.83 -17.81 3.04
N LEU A 113 -14.38 -16.73 3.66
CA LEU A 113 -12.95 -16.42 3.77
C LEU A 113 -12.17 -17.58 4.43
N SER A 114 -12.77 -18.24 5.43
CA SER A 114 -12.21 -19.42 6.10
C SER A 114 -12.06 -20.65 5.19
N GLU A 115 -12.92 -20.80 4.18
CA GLU A 115 -12.91 -21.94 3.25
C GLU A 115 -11.91 -21.74 2.11
N ILE A 116 -11.72 -20.49 1.68
CA ILE A 116 -10.84 -20.14 0.57
C ILE A 116 -9.37 -20.30 0.94
N GLY A 117 -9.03 -19.99 2.20
CA GLY A 117 -7.65 -20.00 2.69
C GLY A 117 -6.81 -18.91 2.02
N LEU A 118 -7.21 -17.64 2.15
CA LEU A 118 -6.39 -16.53 1.67
C LEU A 118 -5.06 -16.48 2.45
N PRO A 119 -3.93 -16.10 1.81
CA PRO A 119 -2.63 -15.99 2.47
C PRO A 119 -2.55 -14.69 3.31
N MET A 120 -3.51 -14.50 4.21
CA MET A 120 -3.61 -13.33 5.08
C MET A 120 -2.49 -13.32 6.13
N ILE A 121 -2.08 -12.11 6.53
CA ILE A 121 -1.14 -11.92 7.63
C ILE A 121 -1.93 -12.11 8.94
N SER A 122 -1.49 -13.06 9.77
CA SER A 122 -2.09 -13.31 11.08
C SER A 122 -1.65 -12.27 12.11
N ARG A 123 -2.39 -12.19 13.21
CA ARG A 123 -2.15 -11.26 14.33
C ARG A 123 -0.69 -11.17 14.77
N ASN A 124 -0.02 -12.31 14.91
CA ASN A 124 1.36 -12.38 15.41
C ASN A 124 2.40 -11.77 14.45
N GLN A 125 2.05 -11.65 13.17
CA GLN A 125 2.90 -11.06 12.13
C GLN A 125 2.45 -9.64 11.75
N LEU A 126 1.27 -9.23 12.23
CA LEU A 126 0.69 -7.94 11.91
C LEU A 126 1.48 -6.82 12.58
N VAL A 127 1.83 -5.81 11.80
CA VAL A 127 2.53 -4.62 12.29
C VAL A 127 1.49 -3.62 12.75
N THR A 128 1.45 -3.33 14.04
CA THR A 128 0.48 -2.42 14.68
C THR A 128 1.18 -1.19 15.26
N VAL A 129 0.39 -0.17 15.62
CA VAL A 129 0.82 1.01 16.39
C VAL A 129 -0.21 1.25 17.48
N HIS A 130 0.20 1.50 18.72
CA HIS A 130 -0.72 1.85 19.79
C HIS A 130 -1.24 3.29 19.64
N GLU A 131 -2.45 3.52 20.14
CA GLU A 131 -3.17 4.79 19.98
C GLU A 131 -2.42 6.02 20.53
N ASP A 132 -1.61 5.82 21.58
CA ASP A 132 -0.83 6.86 22.24
C ASP A 132 0.60 7.01 21.67
N GLU A 133 1.03 6.13 20.76
CA GLU A 133 2.33 6.26 20.11
C GLU A 133 2.32 7.43 19.10
N PRO A 134 3.46 8.13 18.89
CA PRO A 134 3.54 9.18 17.88
C PRO A 134 3.22 8.67 16.48
N VAL A 135 2.43 9.43 15.70
CA VAL A 135 2.05 9.05 14.32
C VAL A 135 3.26 8.74 13.43
N LEU A 136 4.39 9.42 13.65
CA LEU A 136 5.63 9.20 12.90
C LEU A 136 6.15 7.77 13.04
N GLN A 137 5.85 7.10 14.15
CA GLN A 137 6.17 5.68 14.35
C GLN A 137 5.45 4.80 13.33
N ALA A 138 4.19 5.11 12.97
CA ALA A 138 3.46 4.40 11.92
C ALA A 138 4.18 4.46 10.58
N PHE A 139 4.61 5.65 10.15
CA PHE A 139 5.36 5.83 8.90
C PHE A 139 6.74 5.16 8.94
N ARG A 140 7.44 5.23 10.09
CA ARG A 140 8.72 4.53 10.29
C ARG A 140 8.55 3.01 10.18
N LEU A 141 7.52 2.45 10.81
CA LEU A 141 7.21 1.01 10.74
C LEU A 141 6.81 0.59 9.33
N MET A 142 5.96 1.36 8.64
CA MET A 142 5.61 1.12 7.23
C MET A 142 6.85 1.01 6.35
N ARG A 143 7.80 1.95 6.49
CA ARG A 143 9.08 1.92 5.77
C ARG A 143 9.91 0.68 6.13
N LYS A 144 10.12 0.44 7.44
CA LYS A 144 10.99 -0.65 7.95
C LYS A 144 10.44 -2.03 7.57
N LYS A 145 9.13 -2.21 7.66
CA LYS A 145 8.43 -3.48 7.40
C LYS A 145 7.93 -3.61 5.96
N ARG A 146 8.13 -2.57 5.14
CA ARG A 146 7.71 -2.50 3.72
C ARG A 146 6.20 -2.72 3.54
N VAL A 147 5.39 -2.23 4.48
CA VAL A 147 3.91 -2.32 4.45
C VAL A 147 3.28 -0.98 4.09
N GLY A 148 2.08 -1.01 3.47
CA GLY A 148 1.40 0.19 2.96
C GLY A 148 0.42 0.85 3.94
N GLY A 149 0.27 0.28 5.13
CA GLY A 149 -0.55 0.80 6.21
C GLY A 149 -0.47 -0.09 7.44
N VAL A 150 -0.86 0.48 8.57
CA VAL A 150 -0.82 -0.14 9.89
C VAL A 150 -2.12 0.20 10.64
N PRO A 151 -2.73 -0.76 11.35
CA PRO A 151 -3.84 -0.47 12.23
C PRO A 151 -3.31 0.22 13.50
N VAL A 152 -4.06 1.21 13.95
CA VAL A 152 -3.90 1.82 15.25
C VAL A 152 -4.73 1.02 16.24
N VAL A 153 -4.10 0.50 17.29
CA VAL A 153 -4.74 -0.38 18.27
C VAL A 153 -4.87 0.30 19.63
N THR A 154 -5.83 -0.15 20.41
CA THR A 154 -6.02 0.24 21.82
C THR A 154 -4.77 -0.03 22.66
N ALA A 155 -4.68 0.58 23.84
CA ALA A 155 -3.58 0.36 24.78
C ALA A 155 -3.32 -1.13 25.10
N ASP A 156 -4.37 -1.96 25.17
CA ASP A 156 -4.26 -3.41 25.38
C ASP A 156 -3.83 -4.21 24.12
N GLY A 157 -3.70 -3.53 22.98
CA GLY A 157 -3.30 -4.10 21.70
C GLY A 157 -4.35 -5.02 21.07
N LYS A 158 -5.58 -5.06 21.59
CA LYS A 158 -6.60 -6.01 21.12
C LYS A 158 -7.46 -5.48 19.99
N LYS A 159 -7.94 -4.25 20.11
CA LYS A 159 -8.91 -3.69 19.17
C LYS A 159 -8.25 -2.65 18.30
N ALA A 160 -8.55 -2.67 17.02
CA ALA A 160 -8.13 -1.62 16.10
C ALA A 160 -9.16 -0.48 16.10
N ILE A 161 -8.69 0.75 16.31
CA ILE A 161 -9.52 1.97 16.36
C ILE A 161 -9.45 2.78 15.06
N GLY A 162 -8.51 2.45 14.17
CA GLY A 162 -8.38 3.06 12.86
C GLY A 162 -7.17 2.54 12.10
N ASN A 163 -6.92 3.13 10.93
CA ASN A 163 -5.83 2.73 10.04
C ASN A 163 -5.05 3.95 9.58
N ILE A 164 -3.72 3.89 9.68
CA ILE A 164 -2.83 4.86 9.05
C ILE A 164 -2.20 4.22 7.82
N SER A 165 -2.31 4.86 6.66
CA SER A 165 -1.78 4.39 5.38
C SER A 165 -0.72 5.32 4.79
N LEU A 166 0.02 4.83 3.79
CA LEU A 166 0.93 5.68 3.01
C LEU A 166 0.22 6.84 2.30
N ARG A 167 -1.09 6.73 2.01
CA ARG A 167 -1.86 7.82 1.40
C ARG A 167 -2.02 8.99 2.37
N ASP A 168 -2.03 8.72 3.67
CA ASP A 168 -2.31 9.71 4.70
C ASP A 168 -1.11 10.66 4.91
N VAL A 169 0.06 10.31 4.36
CA VAL A 169 1.23 11.21 4.25
C VAL A 169 0.84 12.50 3.52
N GLN A 170 -0.12 12.47 2.59
CA GLN A 170 -0.57 13.66 1.88
C GLN A 170 -1.09 14.76 2.82
N PHE A 171 -1.70 14.38 3.96
CA PHE A 171 -2.23 15.35 4.91
C PHE A 171 -1.12 16.15 5.60
N LEU A 172 0.13 15.66 5.60
CA LEU A 172 1.29 16.45 6.01
C LEU A 172 1.53 17.65 5.08
N LEU A 173 1.11 17.56 3.83
CA LEU A 173 1.29 18.58 2.80
C LEU A 173 0.04 19.45 2.63
N THR A 174 -1.14 18.85 2.69
CA THR A 174 -2.41 19.52 2.34
C THR A 174 -3.18 20.07 3.53
N ALA A 175 -2.79 19.71 4.76
CA ALA A 175 -3.47 20.09 5.99
C ALA A 175 -2.45 20.41 7.10
N PRO A 176 -1.60 21.44 6.92
CA PRO A 176 -0.55 21.80 7.89
C PRO A 176 -1.10 22.07 9.30
N GLU A 177 -2.36 22.49 9.42
CA GLU A 177 -3.06 22.69 10.69
C GLU A 177 -3.22 21.42 11.53
N ILE A 178 -3.20 20.23 10.90
CA ILE A 178 -3.19 18.95 11.62
C ILE A 178 -1.87 18.74 12.37
N TYR A 179 -0.79 19.41 11.93
CA TYR A 179 0.59 19.05 12.25
C TYR A 179 1.40 20.18 12.88
N HIS A 180 0.75 21.19 13.46
CA HIS A 180 1.44 22.26 14.18
C HIS A 180 2.44 21.74 15.25
N ASP A 181 2.25 20.52 15.77
CA ASP A 181 3.25 19.80 16.57
C ASP A 181 3.42 18.33 16.12
N TYR A 182 3.90 18.13 14.88
CA TYR A 182 4.05 16.82 14.22
C TYR A 182 4.87 15.78 15.00
N ARG A 183 5.67 16.19 15.98
CA ARG A 183 6.49 15.29 16.82
C ARG A 183 5.69 14.69 17.98
N LEU A 184 4.63 15.36 18.42
CA LEU A 184 3.84 14.98 19.60
C LEU A 184 2.45 14.44 19.29
N ILE A 185 1.96 14.60 18.04
CA ILE A 185 0.66 14.05 17.69
C ILE A 185 0.65 12.53 17.76
N THR A 186 -0.21 12.00 18.62
CA THR A 186 -0.42 10.57 18.77
C THR A 186 -1.16 10.01 17.56
N ALA A 187 -1.05 8.70 17.33
CA ALA A 187 -1.75 8.02 16.25
C ALA A 187 -3.27 8.26 16.31
N LYS A 188 -3.86 8.25 17.51
CA LYS A 188 -5.28 8.57 17.74
C LYS A 188 -5.63 10.01 17.36
N ASN A 189 -4.85 10.98 17.84
CA ASN A 189 -5.12 12.39 17.56
C ASN A 189 -4.97 12.69 16.08
N PHE A 190 -4.03 12.03 15.40
CA PHE A 190 -3.90 12.10 13.95
C PHE A 190 -5.15 11.59 13.23
N LEU A 191 -5.66 10.41 13.61
CA LEU A 191 -6.89 9.87 13.02
C LEU A 191 -8.08 10.82 13.21
N LEU A 192 -8.24 11.40 14.40
CA LEU A 192 -9.30 12.38 14.69
C LEU A 192 -9.14 13.65 13.86
N ALA A 193 -7.92 14.17 13.74
CA ALA A 193 -7.65 15.37 12.95
C ALA A 193 -7.92 15.16 11.45
N VAL A 194 -7.50 14.02 10.89
CA VAL A 194 -7.81 13.64 9.50
C VAL A 194 -9.31 13.51 9.29
N LYS A 195 -10.02 12.85 10.22
CA LYS A 195 -11.47 12.72 10.15
C LYS A 195 -12.14 14.10 10.14
N ASN A 196 -11.77 14.99 11.06
CA ASN A 196 -12.32 16.36 11.13
C ASN A 196 -12.01 17.18 9.86
N TYR A 197 -10.84 16.99 9.26
CA TYR A 197 -10.48 17.63 7.99
C TYR A 197 -11.36 17.11 6.84
N LEU A 198 -11.51 15.79 6.73
CA LEU A 198 -12.35 15.17 5.71
C LEU A 198 -13.83 15.55 5.86
N GLU A 199 -14.35 15.66 7.08
CA GLU A 199 -15.73 16.14 7.31
C GLU A 199 -15.96 17.56 6.78
N LYS A 200 -14.92 18.40 6.71
CA LYS A 200 -15.02 19.77 6.17
C LYS A 200 -14.76 19.85 4.67
N HIS A 201 -13.89 19.00 4.14
CA HIS A 201 -13.37 19.14 2.77
C HIS A 201 -13.79 18.02 1.80
N ASP A 202 -14.13 16.83 2.29
CA ASP A 202 -14.53 15.68 1.49
C ASP A 202 -15.43 14.71 2.28
N THR A 203 -16.70 15.09 2.43
CA THR A 203 -17.71 14.33 3.19
C THR A 203 -18.07 12.98 2.58
N ARG A 204 -17.60 12.69 1.36
CA ARG A 204 -17.84 11.41 0.67
C ARG A 204 -16.68 10.43 0.84
N SER A 205 -15.62 10.83 1.55
CA SER A 205 -14.46 9.97 1.74
C SER A 205 -14.81 8.71 2.53
N PRO A 206 -14.52 7.50 1.99
CA PRO A 206 -14.67 6.24 2.72
C PRO A 206 -13.85 6.18 4.01
N MET A 207 -12.83 7.04 4.15
CA MET A 207 -12.02 7.13 5.37
C MET A 207 -12.80 7.70 6.57
N LEU A 208 -13.98 8.29 6.35
CA LEU A 208 -14.87 8.76 7.42
C LEU A 208 -15.58 7.62 8.16
N SER A 209 -15.69 6.44 7.55
CA SER A 209 -16.35 5.27 8.14
C SER A 209 -15.56 4.62 9.28
N GLY A 210 -14.43 5.19 9.68
CA GLY A 210 -13.61 4.69 10.77
C GLY A 210 -12.89 3.39 10.40
N MET A 211 -12.83 2.46 11.34
CA MET A 211 -12.16 1.18 11.16
C MET A 211 -13.02 0.22 10.33
N ILE A 212 -12.55 -0.11 9.13
CA ILE A 212 -13.22 -1.08 8.25
C ILE A 212 -12.66 -2.48 8.55
N THR A 213 -13.55 -3.40 8.91
CA THR A 213 -13.22 -4.77 9.33
C THR A 213 -14.09 -5.81 8.63
N CYS A 214 -13.65 -7.05 8.65
CA CYS A 214 -14.42 -8.21 8.20
C CYS A 214 -14.21 -9.40 9.14
N LYS A 215 -15.12 -10.37 9.11
CA LYS A 215 -15.00 -11.65 9.81
C LYS A 215 -14.69 -12.79 8.84
N THR A 216 -14.11 -13.88 9.34
CA THR A 216 -13.72 -15.03 8.51
C THR A 216 -14.91 -15.81 7.95
N ASN A 217 -16.11 -15.61 8.48
CA ASN A 217 -17.35 -16.23 8.03
C ASN A 217 -18.07 -15.46 6.92
N GLU A 218 -17.62 -14.24 6.60
CA GLU A 218 -18.08 -13.48 5.44
C GLU A 218 -17.60 -14.13 4.14
N THR A 219 -18.25 -13.77 3.03
CA THR A 219 -17.95 -14.31 1.71
C THR A 219 -16.90 -13.48 0.97
N ILE A 220 -16.22 -14.11 0.00
CA ILE A 220 -15.26 -13.42 -0.86
C ILE A 220 -15.93 -12.32 -1.68
N LYS A 221 -17.15 -12.55 -2.14
CA LYS A 221 -17.93 -11.59 -2.90
C LYS A 221 -18.19 -10.32 -2.08
N GLU A 222 -18.66 -10.47 -0.84
CA GLU A 222 -18.86 -9.34 0.08
C GLU A 222 -17.55 -8.58 0.32
N LEU A 223 -16.45 -9.30 0.55
CA LEU A 223 -15.13 -8.70 0.72
C LEU A 223 -14.69 -7.89 -0.53
N ILE A 224 -14.83 -8.44 -1.73
CA ILE A 224 -14.48 -7.76 -2.98
C ILE A 224 -15.34 -6.52 -3.19
N GLN A 225 -16.65 -6.62 -2.96
CA GLN A 225 -17.59 -5.50 -3.08
C GLN A 225 -17.27 -4.40 -2.06
N MET A 226 -16.93 -4.74 -0.82
CA MET A 226 -16.49 -3.81 0.21
C MET A 226 -15.19 -3.08 -0.19
N LEU A 227 -14.17 -3.81 -0.64
CA LEU A 227 -12.89 -3.22 -1.05
C LEU A 227 -13.05 -2.30 -2.27
N ASP A 228 -13.89 -2.68 -3.24
CA ASP A 228 -14.14 -1.88 -4.44
C ASP A 228 -14.99 -0.64 -4.14
N SER A 229 -16.10 -0.77 -3.41
CA SER A 229 -16.97 0.37 -3.09
C SER A 229 -16.28 1.42 -2.23
N LEU A 230 -15.51 0.98 -1.22
CA LEU A 230 -14.80 1.88 -0.30
C LEU A 230 -13.42 2.31 -0.84
N LYS A 231 -13.00 1.82 -2.01
CA LYS A 231 -11.70 2.14 -2.66
C LYS A 231 -10.49 1.98 -1.72
N ILE A 232 -10.57 0.99 -0.83
CA ILE A 232 -9.54 0.64 0.14
C ILE A 232 -8.65 -0.51 -0.37
N GLN A 233 -7.41 -0.57 0.11
CA GLN A 233 -6.42 -1.56 -0.35
C GLN A 233 -6.25 -2.76 0.59
N ARG A 234 -6.90 -2.70 1.76
CA ARG A 234 -6.83 -3.72 2.79
C ARG A 234 -8.04 -3.63 3.71
N VAL A 235 -8.37 -4.74 4.34
CA VAL A 235 -9.31 -4.86 5.44
C VAL A 235 -8.64 -5.60 6.59
N TYR A 236 -9.12 -5.39 7.80
CA TYR A 236 -8.63 -6.10 8.98
C TYR A 236 -9.64 -7.15 9.41
N VAL A 237 -9.13 -8.34 9.73
CA VAL A 237 -9.95 -9.46 10.17
C VAL A 237 -10.09 -9.38 11.68
N VAL A 238 -11.31 -9.55 12.18
CA VAL A 238 -11.59 -9.54 13.63
C VAL A 238 -12.36 -10.80 14.06
N ASP A 239 -12.23 -11.15 15.34
CA ASP A 239 -13.05 -12.17 15.98
C ASP A 239 -14.45 -11.64 16.35
N ASP A 240 -15.25 -12.45 17.03
CA ASP A 240 -16.61 -12.07 17.44
C ASP A 240 -16.65 -10.98 18.51
N ASP A 241 -15.60 -10.83 19.31
CA ASP A 241 -15.44 -9.78 20.33
C ASP A 241 -14.85 -8.48 19.74
N GLY A 242 -14.51 -8.49 18.45
CA GLY A 242 -13.89 -7.38 17.72
C GLY A 242 -12.38 -7.26 17.94
N ASN A 243 -11.72 -8.30 18.44
CA ASN A 243 -10.27 -8.34 18.56
C ASN A 243 -9.63 -8.64 17.20
N LEU A 244 -8.48 -8.02 16.95
CA LEU A 244 -7.76 -8.11 15.70
C LEU A 244 -7.12 -9.49 15.48
N GLU A 245 -7.48 -10.17 14.40
CA GLU A 245 -6.98 -11.51 14.04
C GLU A 245 -6.00 -11.48 12.86
N GLY A 246 -6.09 -10.47 12.00
CA GLY A 246 -5.20 -10.36 10.84
C GLY A 246 -5.53 -9.24 9.88
N THR A 247 -4.97 -9.29 8.68
CA THR A 247 -5.32 -8.37 7.57
C THR A 247 -5.31 -9.09 6.23
N ILE A 248 -6.26 -8.69 5.38
CA ILE A 248 -6.37 -9.14 3.99
C ILE A 248 -6.13 -7.93 3.08
N THR A 249 -5.28 -8.10 2.08
CA THR A 249 -4.97 -7.09 1.06
C THR A 249 -5.52 -7.50 -0.30
N LEU A 250 -5.61 -6.54 -1.23
CA LEU A 250 -6.01 -6.83 -2.62
C LEU A 250 -5.14 -7.93 -3.25
N ARG A 251 -3.85 -7.93 -2.93
CA ARG A 251 -2.88 -8.92 -3.40
C ARG A 251 -3.25 -10.34 -2.95
N ASP A 252 -3.73 -10.49 -1.73
CA ASP A 252 -4.04 -11.81 -1.17
C ASP A 252 -5.24 -12.43 -1.91
N ILE A 253 -6.23 -11.61 -2.28
CA ILE A 253 -7.35 -12.01 -3.14
C ILE A 253 -6.86 -12.40 -4.54
N ILE A 254 -6.07 -11.53 -5.19
CA ILE A 254 -5.53 -11.79 -6.54
C ILE A 254 -4.69 -13.06 -6.56
N SER A 255 -3.87 -13.28 -5.52
CA SER A 255 -2.98 -14.43 -5.41
C SER A 255 -3.73 -15.77 -5.41
N ARG A 256 -5.01 -15.78 -5.02
CA ARG A 256 -5.82 -17.00 -4.98
C ARG A 256 -6.37 -17.39 -6.35
N LEU A 257 -6.41 -16.45 -7.30
CA LEU A 257 -6.87 -16.66 -8.67
C LEU A 257 -5.74 -17.08 -9.62
N VAL A 258 -4.49 -17.09 -9.14
CA VAL A 258 -3.34 -17.39 -9.98
C VAL A 258 -2.70 -18.72 -9.62
N TYR A 259 -2.34 -19.44 -10.67
CA TYR A 259 -1.38 -20.51 -10.64
C TYR A 259 -0.39 -20.22 -11.76
N GLU A 260 0.92 -20.27 -11.48
CA GLU A 260 1.94 -20.09 -12.51
C GLU A 260 2.33 -21.47 -13.06
N PRO A 261 2.02 -21.79 -14.32
CA PRO A 261 2.51 -23.00 -14.95
C PRO A 261 4.05 -23.05 -14.93
N PRO A 262 4.66 -24.24 -14.78
CA PRO A 262 6.10 -24.38 -14.91
C PRO A 262 6.59 -23.79 -16.23
N GLY A 263 7.60 -22.90 -16.16
CA GLY A 263 8.16 -22.25 -17.34
C GLY A 263 7.27 -21.19 -17.99
N TYR A 264 6.17 -20.77 -17.36
CA TYR A 264 5.21 -19.81 -17.95
C TYR A 264 5.85 -18.54 -18.51
N PHE A 265 6.82 -17.99 -17.77
CA PHE A 265 7.50 -16.78 -18.21
C PHE A 265 8.60 -17.03 -19.23
N GLY A 266 9.11 -18.26 -19.42
CA GLY A 266 10.21 -18.52 -20.35
C GLY A 266 11.33 -17.47 -20.24
N ASP A 267 11.53 -16.73 -21.34
CA ASP A 267 12.49 -15.64 -21.54
C ASP A 267 11.89 -14.23 -21.33
N PHE A 268 10.67 -14.12 -20.80
CA PHE A 268 9.98 -12.84 -20.54
C PHE A 268 10.82 -11.87 -19.69
N PHE A 269 11.66 -12.42 -18.79
CA PHE A 269 12.59 -11.64 -17.97
C PHE A 269 14.01 -11.56 -18.54
N ASP A 270 14.29 -12.11 -19.72
CA ASP A 270 15.63 -12.07 -20.33
C ASP A 270 15.86 -10.76 -21.08
N GLY A 271 14.79 -10.13 -21.60
CA GLY A 271 14.82 -8.74 -22.10
C GLY A 271 14.97 -7.69 -20.98
N VAL A 272 15.16 -8.15 -19.75
CA VAL A 272 15.14 -7.36 -18.52
C VAL A 272 16.56 -7.36 -17.89
N LEU A 273 17.68 -7.23 -18.63
CA LEU A 273 19.02 -6.95 -18.04
C LEU A 273 19.99 -6.20 -19.00
N PRO A 274 20.95 -5.38 -18.50
CA PRO A 274 21.69 -5.57 -17.25
C PRO A 274 21.45 -4.54 -16.12
N LEU A 275 21.67 -5.03 -14.90
CA LEU A 275 21.75 -4.28 -13.63
C LEU A 275 22.91 -3.29 -13.68
N PRO A 276 22.71 -2.02 -13.32
CA PRO A 276 23.80 -1.20 -12.79
C PRO A 276 24.32 -1.84 -11.48
N GLU A 277 25.64 -1.79 -11.23
CA GLU A 277 26.31 -2.31 -10.03
C GLU A 277 25.70 -1.82 -8.69
N ASN A 278 24.80 -0.83 -8.72
CA ASN A 278 24.17 -0.20 -7.57
C ASN A 278 22.75 -0.71 -7.24
N CYS A 279 22.21 -1.72 -7.93
CA CYS A 279 20.90 -2.30 -7.59
C CYS A 279 20.97 -3.09 -6.28
N ARG A 280 20.56 -2.47 -5.17
CA ARG A 280 20.41 -3.14 -3.86
C ARG A 280 19.12 -3.97 -3.83
N ILE A 281 19.28 -5.29 -3.88
CA ILE A 281 18.25 -6.27 -3.48
C ILE A 281 18.01 -6.13 -1.96
#